data_AF-A0A0N1B240-F1
#
_entry.id   AF-A0A0N1B240-F1
#
_cell.length_a   1.000
_cell.length_b   1.000
_cell.length_c   1.000
_cell.angle_alpha   90.00
_cell.angle_beta   90.00
_cell.angle_gamma   90.00
#
_symmetry.space_group_name_H-M   'P 1'
#
loop_
_entity.id
_entity.type
_entity.pdbx_description
1 polymer ?
#
loop_
_entity_poly.entity_id
_entity_poly.type
_entity_poly.pdbx_seq_one_letter_code
_entity_poly.pdbx_strand_id
1 'polypeptide(L)'
;MRRLLALLALVAVAAVPYPVVRPGVALSFPRDHGAHPDFRTEWWYATGWLTAASGKRLGFQVTFFRVRPGLGEDNPSAFAPRQIVFAHAALSDPALGRLRHGQKLARAGFGLASAATGDAALAIDDWRMARRRDGVWTARATASDFTLDLALTPTQPLLPQGQAGYSRKGADPASASYYYSIPHLRVAGAVTIDGKREAVTGTAWLDREWSSALLDARATGWDWLGLNMDDGAAL
;
A
#
# COMPACT_ATOMS: atom_id res chain seq x y z
N MET A 1 2.90 56.44 23.06
CA MET A 1 2.91 54.97 23.24
C MET A 1 1.65 54.39 22.62
N ARG A 2 1.70 53.83 21.41
CA ARG A 2 0.56 53.14 20.77
C ARG A 2 0.80 51.64 20.88
N ARG A 3 0.00 50.96 21.70
CA ARG A 3 0.01 49.49 21.82
C ARG A 3 -0.77 48.91 20.63
N LEU A 4 -0.09 48.27 19.70
CA LEU A 4 -0.73 47.41 18.69
C LEU A 4 -1.12 46.10 19.39
N LEU A 5 -2.43 45.85 19.55
CA LEU A 5 -2.94 44.52 19.83
C LEU A 5 -2.94 43.72 18.52
N ALA A 6 -2.06 42.72 18.43
CA ALA A 6 -2.14 41.72 17.38
C ALA A 6 -3.27 40.74 17.73
N LEU A 7 -4.39 40.80 17.00
CA LEU A 7 -5.36 39.71 16.99
C LEU A 7 -4.71 38.53 16.24
N LEU A 8 -4.36 37.47 16.98
CA LEU A 8 -4.17 36.15 16.39
C LEU A 8 -5.55 35.64 15.95
N ALA A 9 -5.85 35.80 14.67
CA ALA A 9 -6.95 35.05 14.05
C ALA A 9 -6.56 33.57 14.06
N LEU A 10 -7.21 32.77 14.91
CA LEU A 10 -7.25 31.33 14.69
C LEU A 10 -7.94 31.10 13.35
N VAL A 11 -7.17 30.83 12.31
CA VAL A 11 -7.71 30.28 11.07
C VAL A 11 -8.20 28.88 11.44
N ALA A 12 -9.52 28.74 11.63
CA ALA A 12 -10.15 27.44 11.69
C ALA A 12 -9.88 26.75 10.35
N VAL A 13 -9.02 25.74 10.35
CA VAL A 13 -8.83 24.86 9.20
C VAL A 13 -10.16 24.15 9.02
N ALA A 14 -10.92 24.49 7.97
CA ALA A 14 -12.16 23.80 7.66
C ALA A 14 -11.85 22.30 7.49
N ALA A 15 -12.63 21.45 8.16
CA ALA A 15 -12.46 20.01 8.06
C ALA A 15 -12.70 19.57 6.61
N VAL A 16 -11.69 18.93 6.01
CA VAL A 16 -11.79 18.43 4.63
C VAL A 16 -12.82 17.30 4.59
N PRO A 17 -13.87 17.40 3.74
CA PRO A 17 -14.84 16.33 3.62
C PRO A 17 -14.20 15.13 2.92
N TYR A 18 -14.30 13.96 3.55
CA TYR A 18 -13.87 12.69 2.98
C TYR A 18 -15.07 11.80 2.66
N PRO A 19 -15.04 11.01 1.56
CA PRO A 19 -16.08 10.03 1.27
C PRO A 19 -16.18 8.97 2.38
N VAL A 20 -17.40 8.62 2.78
CA VAL A 20 -17.64 7.55 3.76
C VAL A 20 -17.74 6.21 3.03
N VAL A 21 -17.08 5.17 3.57
CA VAL A 21 -17.21 3.80 3.08
C VAL A 21 -18.61 3.27 3.42
N ARG A 22 -19.33 2.73 2.44
CA ARG A 22 -20.72 2.26 2.60
C ARG A 22 -20.87 0.83 2.08
N PRO A 23 -21.73 0.00 2.68
CA PRO A 23 -22.05 -1.31 2.12
C PRO A 23 -22.80 -1.18 0.79
N GLY A 24 -22.76 -2.24 -0.03
CA GLY A 24 -23.51 -2.32 -1.29
C GLY A 24 -22.86 -1.63 -2.49
N VAL A 25 -21.69 -1.00 -2.33
CA VAL A 25 -20.89 -0.50 -3.45
C VAL A 25 -20.07 -1.64 -4.01
N ALA A 26 -20.34 -2.03 -5.26
CA ALA A 26 -19.62 -3.09 -5.95
C ALA A 26 -18.22 -2.62 -6.39
N LEU A 27 -17.22 -3.48 -6.19
CA LEU A 27 -15.88 -3.27 -6.73
C LEU A 27 -15.90 -3.38 -8.27
N SER A 28 -15.17 -2.50 -8.96
CA SER A 28 -15.10 -2.43 -10.42
C SER A 28 -13.65 -2.45 -10.91
N PHE A 29 -13.31 -3.48 -11.70
CA PHE A 29 -11.95 -3.71 -12.17
C PHE A 29 -11.82 -3.43 -13.68
N PRO A 30 -10.71 -2.85 -14.15
CA PRO A 30 -9.44 -2.61 -13.42
C PRO A 30 -9.41 -1.33 -12.57
N ARG A 31 -10.45 -0.51 -12.59
CA ARG A 31 -10.48 0.81 -11.92
C ARG A 31 -10.05 0.74 -10.45
N ASP A 32 -10.54 -0.25 -9.71
CA ASP A 32 -10.27 -0.43 -8.27
C ASP A 32 -8.92 -1.10 -7.96
N HIS A 33 -8.11 -1.43 -8.98
CA HIS A 33 -6.68 -1.67 -8.80
C HIS A 33 -5.91 -0.36 -8.64
N GLY A 34 -6.36 0.70 -9.31
CA GLY A 34 -5.81 2.04 -9.20
C GLY A 34 -6.10 2.72 -7.87
N ALA A 35 -5.66 3.97 -7.78
CA ALA A 35 -5.82 4.82 -6.62
C ALA A 35 -7.22 5.45 -6.52
N HIS A 36 -7.64 5.69 -5.27
CA HIS A 36 -8.88 6.34 -4.87
C HIS A 36 -8.59 7.65 -4.12
N PRO A 37 -8.08 8.70 -4.81
CA PRO A 37 -7.45 9.87 -4.18
C PRO A 37 -8.36 10.67 -3.24
N ASP A 38 -9.68 10.57 -3.39
CA ASP A 38 -10.65 11.24 -2.53
C ASP A 38 -10.70 10.65 -1.12
N PHE A 39 -10.40 9.35 -0.98
CA PHE A 39 -10.34 8.67 0.32
C PHE A 39 -9.06 9.04 1.07
N ARG A 40 -9.19 9.11 2.39
CA ARG A 40 -8.13 9.58 3.27
C ARG A 40 -6.90 8.67 3.26
N THR A 41 -7.09 7.36 3.24
CA THR A 41 -6.02 6.36 3.36
C THR A 41 -6.18 5.25 2.32
N GLU A 42 -5.06 4.73 1.82
CA GLU A 42 -5.07 3.61 0.87
C GLU A 42 -3.77 2.80 0.85
N TRP A 43 -3.87 1.47 0.75
CA TRP A 43 -2.79 0.50 0.96
C TRP A 43 -2.64 -0.50 -0.18
N TRP A 44 -1.45 -0.61 -0.76
CA TRP A 44 -1.03 -1.73 -1.60
C TRP A 44 0.03 -2.51 -0.83
N TYR A 45 -0.31 -3.70 -0.34
CA TYR A 45 0.55 -4.44 0.59
C TYR A 45 0.81 -5.86 0.09
N ALA A 46 2.02 -6.09 -0.46
CA ALA A 46 2.45 -7.40 -0.91
C ALA A 46 3.30 -8.08 0.16
N THR A 47 2.96 -9.32 0.53
CA THR A 47 3.76 -10.18 1.42
C THR A 47 4.00 -11.52 0.76
N GLY A 48 5.08 -12.21 1.10
CA GLY A 48 5.28 -13.54 0.55
C GLY A 48 6.57 -14.23 0.94
N TRP A 49 6.73 -15.43 0.40
CA TRP A 49 7.88 -16.28 0.58
C TRP A 49 8.58 -16.50 -0.76
N LEU A 50 9.91 -16.51 -0.72
CA LEU A 50 10.79 -16.74 -1.86
C LEU A 50 11.69 -17.95 -1.59
N THR A 51 11.98 -18.68 -2.65
CA THR A 51 13.05 -19.66 -2.73
C THR A 51 14.03 -19.19 -3.80
N ALA A 52 15.25 -18.88 -3.39
CA ALA A 52 16.32 -18.48 -4.30
C ALA A 52 16.93 -19.69 -5.01
N ALA A 53 17.63 -19.47 -6.12
CA ALA A 53 18.26 -20.54 -6.91
C ALA A 53 19.24 -21.42 -6.12
N SER A 54 19.85 -20.89 -5.06
CA SER A 54 20.68 -21.57 -4.08
C SER A 54 19.91 -22.46 -3.08
N GLY A 55 18.58 -22.44 -3.13
CA GLY A 55 17.70 -23.08 -2.16
C GLY A 55 17.38 -22.22 -0.93
N LYS A 56 17.97 -21.02 -0.82
CA LYS A 56 17.73 -20.11 0.31
C LYS A 56 16.27 -19.68 0.39
N ARG A 57 15.66 -19.82 1.57
CA ARG A 57 14.29 -19.36 1.86
C ARG A 57 14.33 -17.95 2.42
N LEU A 58 13.54 -17.05 1.84
CA LEU A 58 13.43 -15.65 2.26
C LEU A 58 11.97 -15.28 2.43
N GLY A 59 11.65 -14.44 3.40
CA GLY A 59 10.36 -13.74 3.47
C GLY A 59 10.52 -12.34 2.90
N PHE A 60 9.48 -11.78 2.29
CA PHE A 60 9.51 -10.39 1.85
C PHE A 60 8.18 -9.68 2.11
N GLN A 61 8.25 -8.36 2.18
CA GLN A 61 7.10 -7.50 1.99
C GLN A 61 7.46 -6.25 1.19
N VAL A 62 6.51 -5.73 0.42
CA VAL A 62 6.57 -4.42 -0.24
C VAL A 62 5.23 -3.73 -0.03
N THR A 63 5.25 -2.56 0.61
CA THR A 63 4.07 -1.75 0.87
C THR A 63 4.18 -0.41 0.22
N PHE A 64 3.09 0.05 -0.40
CA PHE A 64 2.83 1.44 -0.70
C PHE A 64 1.59 1.88 0.08
N PHE A 65 1.67 3.06 0.69
CA PHE A 65 0.58 3.63 1.47
C PHE A 65 0.39 5.10 1.07
N ARG A 66 -0.85 5.52 0.78
CA ARG A 66 -1.18 6.91 0.46
C ARG A 66 -2.04 7.52 1.57
N VAL A 67 -1.75 8.77 1.89
CA VAL A 67 -2.57 9.61 2.76
C VAL A 67 -2.94 10.91 2.04
N ARG A 68 -4.22 11.29 2.09
CA ARG A 68 -4.71 12.66 1.89
C ARG A 68 -4.83 13.31 3.27
N PRO A 69 -3.89 14.17 3.70
CA PRO A 69 -3.89 14.70 5.06
C PRO A 69 -4.93 15.82 5.27
N GLY A 70 -5.52 16.34 4.19
CA GLY A 70 -6.45 17.48 4.24
C GLY A 70 -5.73 18.82 4.37
N LEU A 71 -4.44 18.87 4.00
CA LEU A 71 -3.61 20.06 4.09
C LEU A 71 -3.40 20.67 2.71
N GLY A 72 -3.61 21.98 2.60
CA GLY A 72 -3.38 22.73 1.37
C GLY A 72 -4.32 22.32 0.22
N GLU A 73 -5.56 21.89 0.53
CA GLU A 73 -6.55 21.48 -0.46
C GLU A 73 -6.85 22.60 -1.48
N ASP A 74 -7.03 23.83 -1.00
CA ASP A 74 -7.29 25.00 -1.84
C ASP A 74 -6.01 25.68 -2.33
N ASN A 75 -4.82 25.12 -2.02
CA ASN A 75 -3.55 25.70 -2.43
C ASN A 75 -3.19 25.20 -3.85
N PRO A 76 -3.11 26.10 -4.85
CA PRO A 76 -2.84 25.71 -6.23
C PRO A 76 -1.40 25.21 -6.44
N SER A 77 -0.50 25.44 -5.48
CA SER A 77 0.88 25.00 -5.57
C SER A 77 0.97 23.48 -5.73
N ALA A 78 1.79 23.04 -6.68
CA ALA A 78 2.16 21.63 -6.80
C ALA A 78 2.91 21.13 -5.54
N PHE A 79 3.50 22.03 -4.74
CA PHE A 79 4.20 21.74 -3.50
C PHE A 79 3.27 21.48 -2.31
N ALA A 80 1.98 21.84 -2.42
CA ALA A 80 1.01 21.61 -1.37
C ALA A 80 0.89 20.11 -1.06
N PRO A 81 0.98 19.68 0.20
CA PRO A 81 1.00 18.26 0.59
C PRO A 81 -0.40 17.63 0.56
N ARG A 82 -1.14 17.79 -0.55
CA ARG A 82 -2.51 17.27 -0.72
C ARG A 82 -2.55 15.75 -0.73
N GLN A 83 -1.47 15.12 -1.18
CA GLN A 83 -1.30 13.67 -1.22
C GLN A 83 0.13 13.33 -0.82
N ILE A 84 0.29 12.38 0.08
CA ILE A 84 1.58 11.86 0.53
C ILE A 84 1.61 10.37 0.24
N VAL A 85 2.70 9.91 -0.37
CA VAL A 85 2.95 8.49 -0.63
C VAL A 85 4.12 8.05 0.24
N PHE A 86 3.91 6.94 0.94
CA PHE A 86 4.87 6.21 1.72
C PHE A 86 5.15 4.89 1.00
N ALA A 87 6.38 4.40 1.09
CA ALA A 87 6.70 3.04 0.71
C ALA A 87 7.68 2.43 1.70
N HIS A 88 7.52 1.14 1.98
CA HIS A 88 8.41 0.38 2.85
C HIS A 88 8.54 -1.03 2.31
N ALA A 89 9.75 -1.56 2.32
CA ALA A 89 10.03 -2.93 1.91
C ALA A 89 10.95 -3.58 2.93
N ALA A 90 10.80 -4.88 3.13
CA ALA A 90 11.67 -5.65 3.98
C ALA A 90 11.95 -7.03 3.38
N LEU A 91 13.13 -7.54 3.70
CA LEU A 91 13.59 -8.88 3.38
C LEU A 91 13.96 -9.58 4.69
N SER A 92 13.31 -10.71 4.95
CA SER A 92 13.53 -11.57 6.10
C SER A 92 14.41 -12.74 5.68
N ASP A 93 15.60 -12.80 6.26
CA ASP A 93 16.55 -13.89 6.07
C ASP A 93 16.84 -14.55 7.41
N PRO A 94 16.45 -15.81 7.62
CA PRO A 94 16.72 -16.52 8.87
C PRO A 94 18.19 -16.54 9.25
N ALA A 95 19.11 -16.58 8.28
CA ALA A 95 20.54 -16.57 8.54
C ALA A 95 21.05 -15.22 9.05
N LEU A 96 20.34 -14.12 8.75
CA LEU A 96 20.67 -12.78 9.25
C LEU A 96 20.08 -12.52 10.64
N GLY A 97 18.95 -13.15 10.98
CA GLY A 97 18.28 -13.02 12.29
C GLY A 97 17.63 -11.65 12.55
N ARG A 98 17.59 -10.76 11.55
CA ARG A 98 16.91 -9.46 11.57
C ARG A 98 16.43 -9.07 10.19
N LEU A 99 15.55 -8.06 10.10
CA LEU A 99 15.10 -7.52 8.83
C LEU A 99 16.22 -6.70 8.17
N ARG A 100 16.39 -6.89 6.86
CA ARG A 100 16.84 -5.80 5.98
C ARG A 100 15.61 -5.02 5.58
N HIS A 101 15.63 -3.70 5.69
CA HIS A 101 14.46 -2.89 5.34
C HIS A 101 14.85 -1.53 4.78
N GLY A 102 13.96 -0.97 3.97
CA GLY A 102 14.07 0.37 3.41
C GLY A 102 12.71 1.05 3.43
N GLN A 103 12.71 2.38 3.47
CA GLN A 103 11.49 3.18 3.45
C GLN A 103 11.72 4.50 2.71
N LYS A 104 10.67 4.99 2.07
CA LYS A 104 10.64 6.29 1.40
C LYS A 104 9.32 7.01 1.72
N LEU A 105 9.37 8.33 1.73
CA LEU A 105 8.20 9.20 1.83
C LEU A 105 8.39 10.39 0.90
N ALA A 106 7.37 10.68 0.11
CA ALA A 106 7.33 11.86 -0.72
C ALA A 106 5.90 12.39 -0.87
N ARG A 107 5.78 13.68 -1.14
CA ARG A 107 4.52 14.24 -1.63
C ARG A 107 4.30 13.77 -3.05
N ALA A 108 3.06 13.49 -3.41
CA ALA A 108 2.73 13.20 -4.79
C ALA A 108 2.94 14.45 -5.66
N GLY A 109 3.36 14.25 -6.91
CA GLY A 109 3.69 15.33 -7.84
C GLY A 109 5.19 15.50 -8.08
N PHE A 110 5.54 16.43 -8.97
CA PHE A 110 6.92 16.69 -9.43
C PHE A 110 7.69 15.47 -9.95
N GLY A 111 7.00 14.40 -10.34
CA GLY A 111 7.62 13.13 -10.71
C GLY A 111 8.29 12.38 -9.54
N LEU A 112 8.16 12.85 -8.30
CA LEU A 112 8.79 12.24 -7.12
C LEU A 112 7.99 11.05 -6.60
N ALA A 113 6.67 11.20 -6.53
CA ALA A 113 5.77 10.11 -6.20
C ALA A 113 4.45 10.24 -6.94
N SER A 114 3.84 9.09 -7.22
CA SER A 114 2.54 9.00 -7.89
C SER A 114 1.80 7.72 -7.51
N ALA A 115 0.48 7.79 -7.60
CA ALA A 115 -0.41 6.65 -7.56
C ALA A 115 -1.50 6.91 -8.61
N ALA A 116 -1.46 6.18 -9.72
CA ALA A 116 -2.36 6.39 -10.85
C ALA A 116 -3.78 5.92 -10.53
N THR A 117 -4.77 6.58 -11.11
CA THR A 117 -6.16 6.14 -11.12
C THR A 117 -6.41 5.24 -12.34
N GLY A 118 -7.47 4.42 -12.31
CA GLY A 118 -7.90 3.58 -13.45
C GLY A 118 -7.25 2.20 -13.54
N ASP A 119 -5.98 2.07 -13.18
CA ASP A 119 -5.30 0.79 -12.88
C ASP A 119 -4.11 1.06 -11.94
N ALA A 120 -3.51 0.02 -11.36
CA ALA A 120 -2.40 0.17 -10.44
C ALA A 120 -1.11 0.58 -11.15
N ALA A 121 -0.64 1.79 -10.86
CA ALA A 121 0.73 2.22 -11.13
C ALA A 121 1.18 3.19 -10.03
N LEU A 122 2.07 2.72 -9.17
CA LEU A 122 2.63 3.44 -8.04
C LEU A 122 4.12 3.63 -8.25
N ALA A 123 4.59 4.83 -7.93
CA ALA A 123 6.02 5.12 -7.93
C ALA A 123 6.38 6.05 -6.78
N ILE A 124 7.57 5.85 -6.23
CA ILE A 124 8.26 6.82 -5.38
C ILE A 124 9.75 6.69 -5.65
N ASP A 125 10.33 7.73 -6.26
CA ASP A 125 11.69 7.70 -6.78
C ASP A 125 11.89 6.48 -7.70
N ASP A 126 12.82 5.58 -7.40
CA ASP A 126 13.12 4.37 -8.18
C ASP A 126 12.24 3.16 -7.82
N TRP A 127 11.42 3.26 -6.76
CA TRP A 127 10.52 2.19 -6.32
C TRP A 127 9.23 2.24 -7.11
N ARG A 128 8.72 1.06 -7.48
CA ARG A 128 7.49 0.94 -8.27
C ARG A 128 6.68 -0.29 -7.88
N MET A 129 5.37 -0.16 -7.94
CA MET A 129 4.44 -1.28 -7.99
C MET A 129 3.41 -1.00 -9.08
N ALA A 130 3.22 -1.91 -10.03
CA ALA A 130 2.31 -1.66 -11.14
C ALA A 130 1.69 -2.96 -11.66
N ARG A 131 0.44 -2.88 -12.10
CA ARG A 131 -0.25 -3.97 -12.79
C ARG A 131 -0.06 -3.82 -14.30
N ARG A 132 0.40 -4.89 -14.95
CA ARG A 132 0.51 -4.99 -16.41
C ARG A 132 -0.85 -5.32 -17.01
N ARG A 133 -1.02 -5.07 -18.30
CA ARG A 133 -2.30 -5.34 -19.01
C ARG A 133 -2.73 -6.80 -18.96
N ASP A 134 -1.78 -7.74 -18.82
CA ASP A 134 -2.04 -9.18 -18.66
C ASP A 134 -2.38 -9.59 -17.22
N GLY A 135 -2.54 -8.63 -16.30
CA GLY A 135 -2.94 -8.86 -14.91
C GLY A 135 -1.82 -9.17 -13.94
N VAL A 136 -0.58 -9.30 -14.43
CA VAL A 136 0.58 -9.53 -13.56
C VAL A 136 0.99 -8.24 -12.89
N TRP A 137 1.20 -8.30 -11.58
CA TRP A 137 1.77 -7.22 -10.80
C TRP A 137 3.28 -7.27 -10.87
N THR A 138 3.92 -6.12 -11.01
CA THR A 138 5.37 -5.98 -10.87
C THR A 138 5.65 -5.14 -9.64
N ALA A 139 6.63 -5.52 -8.84
CA ALA A 139 7.06 -4.80 -7.65
C ALA A 139 8.58 -4.70 -7.67
N ARG A 140 9.10 -3.47 -7.67
CA ARG A 140 10.52 -3.19 -7.48
C ARG A 140 10.72 -2.25 -6.31
N ALA A 141 11.58 -2.67 -5.38
CA ALA A 141 11.99 -1.88 -4.24
C ALA A 141 13.51 -2.02 -4.05
N THR A 142 14.22 -0.90 -4.05
CA THR A 142 15.68 -0.81 -3.88
C THR A 142 16.01 -0.16 -2.54
N ALA A 143 16.42 -0.94 -1.55
CA ALA A 143 17.00 -0.42 -0.31
C ALA A 143 18.53 -0.30 -0.43
N SER A 144 19.19 0.11 0.65
CA SER A 144 20.65 0.27 0.68
C SER A 144 21.43 -1.02 0.45
N ASP A 145 20.90 -2.15 0.93
CA ASP A 145 21.60 -3.44 1.01
C ASP A 145 20.83 -4.59 0.36
N PHE A 146 19.64 -4.31 -0.20
CA PHE A 146 18.91 -5.27 -1.01
C PHE A 146 18.07 -4.61 -2.12
N THR A 147 17.70 -5.40 -3.12
CA THR A 147 16.70 -5.04 -4.14
C THR A 147 15.75 -6.20 -4.35
N LEU A 148 14.45 -5.92 -4.36
CA LEU A 148 13.41 -6.82 -4.84
C LEU A 148 13.02 -6.39 -6.26
N ASP A 149 12.96 -7.34 -7.19
CA ASP A 149 12.54 -7.12 -8.57
C ASP A 149 11.65 -8.31 -8.98
N LEU A 150 10.36 -8.21 -8.66
CA LEU A 150 9.43 -9.33 -8.62
C LEU A 150 8.26 -9.12 -9.58
N ALA A 151 7.84 -10.21 -10.22
CA ALA A 151 6.56 -10.36 -10.89
C ALA A 151 5.66 -11.27 -10.05
N LEU A 152 4.44 -10.81 -9.76
CA LEU A 152 3.43 -11.49 -8.95
C LEU A 152 2.24 -11.80 -9.87
N THR A 153 2.12 -13.07 -10.28
CA THR A 153 1.10 -13.51 -11.24
C THR A 153 -0.11 -14.07 -10.49
N PRO A 154 -1.31 -13.50 -10.65
CA PRO A 154 -2.54 -14.09 -10.11
C PRO A 154 -2.73 -15.53 -10.62
N THR A 155 -3.09 -16.42 -9.71
CA THR A 155 -3.39 -17.83 -10.02
C THR A 155 -4.86 -18.18 -9.77
N GLN A 156 -5.58 -17.29 -9.09
CA GLN A 156 -6.97 -17.43 -8.69
C GLN A 156 -7.69 -16.07 -8.85
N PRO A 157 -9.04 -16.04 -8.86
CA PRO A 157 -9.79 -14.80 -8.73
C PRO A 157 -9.41 -14.04 -7.46
N LEU A 158 -9.51 -12.71 -7.50
CA LEU A 158 -9.36 -11.89 -6.30
C LEU A 158 -10.47 -12.23 -5.29
N LEU A 159 -10.16 -11.99 -4.00
CA LEU A 159 -11.01 -12.28 -2.86
C LEU A 159 -11.55 -10.96 -2.28
N PRO A 160 -12.83 -10.58 -2.55
CA PRO A 160 -13.44 -9.46 -1.86
C PRO A 160 -13.58 -9.78 -0.38
N GLN A 161 -13.06 -8.90 0.48
CA GLN A 161 -13.11 -9.08 1.92
C GLN A 161 -14.45 -8.62 2.49
N GLY A 162 -14.83 -9.15 3.66
CA GLY A 162 -16.07 -8.79 4.34
C GLY A 162 -17.31 -9.05 3.48
N GLN A 163 -18.23 -8.09 3.45
CA GLN A 163 -19.45 -8.19 2.64
C GLN A 163 -19.20 -7.61 1.24
N ALA A 164 -18.77 -8.46 0.31
CA ALA A 164 -18.52 -8.10 -1.09
C ALA A 164 -17.56 -6.91 -1.28
N GLY A 165 -16.52 -6.83 -0.45
CA GLY A 165 -15.52 -5.76 -0.46
C GLY A 165 -15.74 -4.69 0.62
N TYR A 166 -16.90 -4.65 1.28
CA TYR A 166 -17.11 -3.81 2.46
C TYR A 166 -16.66 -4.54 3.73
N SER A 167 -15.56 -4.06 4.33
CA SER A 167 -14.92 -4.69 5.49
C SER A 167 -14.97 -3.77 6.70
N ARG A 168 -15.73 -4.17 7.73
CA ARG A 168 -15.79 -3.43 9.00
C ARG A 168 -14.53 -3.67 9.82
N LYS A 169 -14.03 -2.60 10.46
CA LYS A 169 -12.87 -2.59 11.36
C LYS A 169 -13.18 -2.06 12.76
N GLY A 170 -14.46 -1.91 13.08
CA GLY A 170 -14.93 -1.41 14.37
C GLY A 170 -16.44 -1.53 14.54
N ALA A 171 -16.92 -1.17 15.73
CA ALA A 171 -18.34 -1.19 16.05
C ALA A 171 -19.12 -0.13 15.25
N ASP A 172 -18.54 1.06 15.07
CA ASP A 172 -19.10 2.12 14.23
C ASP A 172 -19.19 1.65 12.76
N PRO A 173 -20.37 1.70 12.12
CA PRO A 173 -20.52 1.38 10.69
C PRO A 173 -19.62 2.21 9.76
N ALA A 174 -19.21 3.42 10.17
CA ALA A 174 -18.27 4.26 9.42
C ALA A 174 -16.81 3.76 9.56
N SER A 175 -16.49 3.00 10.61
CA SER A 175 -15.21 2.30 10.76
C SER A 175 -15.18 1.07 9.85
N ALA A 176 -15.05 1.33 8.56
CA ALA A 176 -14.94 0.32 7.52
C ALA A 176 -13.97 0.75 6.41
N SER A 177 -13.59 -0.22 5.59
CA SER A 177 -12.75 -0.05 4.41
C SER A 177 -13.36 -0.79 3.23
N TYR A 178 -13.11 -0.29 2.02
CA TYR A 178 -13.22 -1.14 0.84
C TYR A 178 -11.95 -1.96 0.74
N TYR A 179 -12.10 -3.28 0.60
CA TYR A 179 -10.99 -4.20 0.77
C TYR A 179 -11.16 -5.46 -0.09
N TYR A 180 -10.16 -5.79 -0.89
CA TYR A 180 -9.98 -7.11 -1.48
C TYR A 180 -8.52 -7.56 -1.39
N SER A 181 -8.32 -8.87 -1.57
CA SER A 181 -7.01 -9.51 -1.59
C SER A 181 -6.79 -10.26 -2.89
N ILE A 182 -5.54 -10.47 -3.26
CA ILE A 182 -5.14 -11.38 -4.34
C ILE A 182 -4.22 -12.44 -3.71
N PRO A 183 -4.80 -13.58 -3.27
CA PRO A 183 -4.03 -14.66 -2.69
C PRO A 183 -3.28 -15.44 -3.77
N HIS A 184 -2.42 -16.35 -3.35
CA HIS A 184 -1.75 -17.35 -4.19
C HIS A 184 -1.02 -16.76 -5.40
N LEU A 185 -0.51 -15.54 -5.30
CA LEU A 185 0.28 -14.92 -6.36
C LEU A 185 1.54 -15.77 -6.57
N ARG A 186 1.73 -16.30 -7.78
CA ARG A 186 2.99 -16.95 -8.14
C ARG A 186 4.06 -15.89 -8.34
N VAL A 187 5.16 -16.01 -7.60
CA VAL A 187 6.29 -15.08 -7.66
C VAL A 187 7.37 -15.63 -8.58
N ALA A 188 7.88 -14.78 -9.46
CA ALA A 188 9.11 -14.98 -10.21
C ALA A 188 9.90 -13.67 -10.29
N GLY A 189 11.22 -13.73 -10.31
CA GLY A 189 12.04 -12.53 -10.45
C GLY A 189 13.43 -12.71 -9.90
N ALA A 190 13.97 -11.65 -9.30
CA ALA A 190 15.27 -11.68 -8.66
C ALA A 190 15.28 -10.90 -7.34
N VAL A 191 16.17 -11.33 -6.45
CA VAL A 191 16.60 -10.56 -5.29
C VAL A 191 18.08 -10.22 -5.46
N THR A 192 18.47 -9.00 -5.11
CA THR A 192 19.88 -8.63 -4.95
C THR A 192 20.13 -8.41 -3.47
N ILE A 193 21.16 -9.02 -2.90
CA ILE A 193 21.57 -8.82 -1.50
C ILE A 193 23.08 -8.55 -1.50
N ASP A 194 23.51 -7.44 -0.90
CA ASP A 194 24.92 -7.03 -0.84
C ASP A 194 25.61 -7.08 -2.22
N GLY A 195 24.89 -6.61 -3.25
CA GLY A 195 25.36 -6.58 -4.64
C GLY A 195 25.27 -7.91 -5.40
N LYS A 196 24.99 -9.03 -4.74
CA LYS A 196 24.82 -10.35 -5.38
C LYS A 196 23.36 -10.55 -5.81
N ARG A 197 23.12 -10.62 -7.12
CA ARG A 197 21.80 -10.89 -7.70
C ARG A 197 21.55 -12.39 -7.85
N GLU A 198 20.36 -12.84 -7.48
CA GLU A 198 19.95 -14.23 -7.56
C GLU A 198 18.49 -14.34 -8.04
N ALA A 199 18.21 -15.34 -8.88
CA ALA A 199 16.85 -15.63 -9.31
C ALA A 199 16.04 -16.22 -8.14
N VAL A 200 14.75 -15.87 -8.07
CA VAL A 200 13.82 -16.34 -7.04
C VAL A 200 12.49 -16.78 -7.64
N THR A 201 11.88 -17.76 -7.00
CA THR A 201 10.48 -18.17 -7.22
C THR A 201 9.74 -18.19 -5.89
N GLY A 202 8.42 -18.22 -5.88
CA GLY A 202 7.69 -18.34 -4.62
C GLY A 202 6.20 -18.07 -4.71
N THR A 203 5.60 -17.73 -3.56
CA THR A 203 4.19 -17.41 -3.41
C THR A 203 4.01 -16.13 -2.61
N ALA A 204 3.00 -15.34 -2.97
CA ALA A 204 2.72 -14.07 -2.34
C ALA A 204 1.21 -13.83 -2.17
N TRP A 205 0.91 -12.80 -1.41
CA TRP A 205 -0.41 -12.25 -1.15
C TRP A 205 -0.33 -10.75 -1.41
N LEU A 206 -1.37 -10.16 -2.01
CA LEU A 206 -1.49 -8.71 -2.16
C LEU A 206 -2.81 -8.22 -1.56
N ASP A 207 -2.73 -7.28 -0.63
CA ASP A 207 -3.89 -6.57 -0.11
C ASP A 207 -4.07 -5.20 -0.74
N ARG A 208 -5.35 -4.86 -0.90
CA ARG A 208 -5.83 -3.60 -1.45
C ARG A 208 -6.95 -3.05 -0.60
N GLU A 209 -6.64 -2.00 0.15
CA GLU A 209 -7.58 -1.39 1.11
C GLU A 209 -7.62 0.13 0.95
N TRP A 210 -8.81 0.75 0.92
CA TRP A 210 -8.97 2.21 1.04
C TRP A 210 -10.14 2.60 1.95
N SER A 211 -9.97 3.69 2.68
CA SER A 211 -10.98 4.21 3.61
C SER A 211 -10.77 5.68 3.95
N SER A 212 -11.76 6.27 4.61
CA SER A 212 -11.65 7.61 5.20
C SER A 212 -11.69 7.61 6.73
N ALA A 213 -12.17 6.51 7.32
CA ALA A 213 -12.09 6.28 8.74
C ALA A 213 -10.71 5.73 9.10
N LEU A 214 -10.07 6.34 10.09
CA LEU A 214 -8.91 5.74 10.75
C LEU A 214 -9.38 4.58 11.65
N LEU A 215 -8.44 3.84 12.22
CA LEU A 215 -8.77 2.91 13.31
C LEU A 215 -9.45 3.67 14.46
N ASP A 216 -10.32 2.98 15.21
CA ASP A 216 -10.98 3.52 16.40
C ASP A 216 -9.90 4.10 17.33
N ALA A 217 -10.14 5.28 17.90
CA ALA A 217 -9.16 5.94 18.76
C ALA A 217 -8.81 5.14 20.03
N ARG A 218 -9.64 4.15 20.40
CA ARG A 218 -9.39 3.21 21.49
C ARG A 218 -8.53 2.02 21.08
N ALA A 219 -8.27 1.83 19.78
CA ALA A 219 -7.39 0.77 19.30
C ALA A 219 -5.93 1.14 19.55
N THR A 220 -5.21 0.28 20.28
CA THR A 220 -3.76 0.43 20.48
C THR A 220 -2.97 0.03 19.24
N GLY A 221 -3.52 -0.87 18.42
CA GLY A 221 -2.90 -1.42 17.22
C GLY A 221 -3.79 -2.49 16.58
N TRP A 222 -3.22 -3.29 15.69
CA TRP A 222 -3.89 -4.42 15.07
C TRP A 222 -2.92 -5.58 14.86
N ASP A 223 -3.47 -6.79 14.82
CA ASP A 223 -2.81 -7.98 14.32
C ASP A 223 -3.46 -8.36 12.98
N TRP A 224 -2.64 -8.72 11.99
CA TRP A 224 -3.11 -9.12 10.66
C TRP A 224 -2.36 -10.37 10.21
N LEU A 225 -3.06 -11.28 9.56
CA LEU A 225 -2.51 -12.44 8.89
C LEU A 225 -3.24 -12.67 7.57
N GLY A 226 -2.50 -13.16 6.58
CA GLY A 226 -3.02 -13.70 5.32
C GLY A 226 -2.24 -14.97 5.01
N LEU A 227 -2.94 -16.08 4.75
CA LEU A 227 -2.34 -17.39 4.54
C LEU A 227 -2.71 -17.96 3.17
N ASN A 228 -1.68 -18.37 2.44
CA ASN A 228 -1.81 -19.22 1.27
C ASN A 228 -1.70 -20.68 1.72
N MET A 229 -2.81 -21.42 1.72
CA MET A 229 -2.85 -22.82 2.15
C MET A 229 -2.42 -23.76 1.01
N ASP A 230 -1.77 -24.88 1.36
CA ASP A 230 -1.23 -25.82 0.36
C ASP A 230 -2.30 -26.47 -0.53
N ASP A 231 -3.55 -26.55 -0.06
CA ASP A 231 -4.72 -27.06 -0.80
C ASP A 231 -5.36 -26.01 -1.74
N GLY A 232 -4.81 -24.79 -1.77
CA GLY A 232 -5.32 -23.68 -2.56
C GLY A 232 -6.32 -22.79 -1.83
N ALA A 233 -6.70 -23.09 -0.59
CA ALA A 233 -7.52 -22.20 0.24
C ALA A 233 -6.74 -20.93 0.64
N ALA A 234 -7.47 -19.86 0.95
CA ALA A 234 -6.93 -18.58 1.40
C ALA A 234 -7.63 -18.18 2.71
N LEU A 235 -6.84 -17.75 3.70
CA LEU A 235 -7.33 -17.22 4.99
C LEU A 235 -6.85 -15.78 5.18
#